data_AF-A0A6I9Z0Y0-F1
#
_entry.id   AF-A0A6I9Z0Y0-F1
#
_cell.length_a   1.000
_cell.length_b   1.000
_cell.length_c   1.000
_cell.angle_alpha   90.00
_cell.angle_beta   90.00
_cell.angle_gamma   90.00
#
_symmetry.space_group_name_H-M   'P 1'
#
loop_
_entity.id
_entity.type
_entity.pdbx_description
1 polymer ?
#
loop_
_entity_poly.entity_id
_entity_poly.type
_entity_poly.pdbx_seq_one_letter_code
_entity_poly.pdbx_strand_id
1 'polypeptide(L)'
;MSYLYSQCKTFMALPTTHILSFTLFTLFVHLILFLTEEVFDGNRDAKDHKMKISKLTHCLPFSSWAFYFYSPPGNPISTMSIEEIRAREILDSRGNPTVEVDLYTSKGMFRAAVPSGASTGIYEALELRDNDKSRFLGKGVLQAVDHINSTIAPALVNSAFSVVEQEKIDNLMLELDGTENKSKFGANAILGVSLAVCKAAAAEKDVPLYRHIADLAGNSDLILPVPAFNVINGGSHAGNKLAMQEFMILPVGAESFRDAMRIGAEVYHNLKSVIKDKYGKDATNVGDEGGFAPNILENSEALELLKEAIEKAGYTDKIVIGMDVAASEFYRDGKYDLDFKSPDDPSRYISADELGDLYQSFVRDYPVV
;
A
#
# COMPACT_ATOMS: atom_id res chain seq x y z
N MET A 1 -21.17 71.16 -0.98
CA MET A 1 -22.06 70.22 -1.70
C MET A 1 -21.86 70.19 -3.22
N SER A 2 -21.19 71.16 -3.85
CA SER A 2 -20.93 71.19 -5.31
C SER A 2 -19.49 70.81 -5.73
N TYR A 3 -18.58 70.54 -4.78
CA TYR A 3 -17.21 70.08 -5.08
C TYR A 3 -17.06 68.54 -4.98
N LEU A 4 -17.91 67.87 -4.19
CA LEU A 4 -17.96 66.40 -4.11
C LEU A 4 -18.65 65.74 -5.32
N TYR A 5 -19.47 66.47 -6.08
CA TYR A 5 -20.22 65.91 -7.22
C TYR A 5 -19.36 65.76 -8.50
N SER A 6 -18.27 66.52 -8.61
CA SER A 6 -17.39 66.52 -9.79
C SER A 6 -16.27 65.48 -9.72
N GLN A 7 -15.95 64.94 -8.55
CA GLN A 7 -14.95 63.88 -8.38
C GLN A 7 -15.54 62.47 -8.56
N CYS A 8 -16.85 62.31 -8.40
CA CYS A 8 -17.54 61.02 -8.64
C CYS A 8 -17.72 60.65 -10.13
N LYS A 9 -17.55 61.59 -11.07
CA LYS A 9 -17.69 61.29 -12.52
C LYS A 9 -16.41 60.79 -13.19
N THR A 10 -15.25 60.92 -12.56
CA THR A 10 -13.97 60.50 -13.15
C THR A 10 -13.51 59.10 -12.70
N PHE A 11 -14.22 58.49 -11.75
CA PHE A 11 -13.94 57.12 -11.25
C PHE A 11 -14.79 56.03 -11.95
N MET A 12 -15.66 56.40 -12.90
CA MET A 12 -16.57 55.49 -13.63
C MET A 12 -16.08 55.12 -15.05
N ALA A 13 -14.77 55.11 -15.28
CA ALA A 13 -14.19 54.68 -16.55
C ALA A 13 -12.89 53.90 -16.34
N LEU A 14 -12.92 52.80 -15.59
CA LEU A 14 -11.89 51.76 -15.54
C LEU A 14 -12.55 50.47 -14.99
N PRO A 15 -12.15 49.29 -15.47
CA PRO A 15 -12.93 48.07 -15.30
C PRO A 15 -12.92 47.58 -13.84
N THR A 16 -14.12 47.17 -13.42
CA THR A 16 -14.46 46.52 -12.16
C THR A 16 -13.62 45.28 -11.89
N THR A 17 -12.91 45.24 -10.75
CA THR A 17 -12.73 44.03 -9.93
C THR A 17 -12.26 44.45 -8.52
N HIS A 18 -12.60 43.64 -7.51
CA HIS A 18 -12.36 43.80 -6.06
C HIS A 18 -13.55 44.30 -5.23
N ILE A 19 -14.28 43.32 -4.68
CA ILE A 19 -15.26 43.46 -3.61
C ILE A 19 -14.64 42.88 -2.33
N LEU A 20 -14.73 43.63 -1.22
CA LEU A 20 -14.40 43.21 0.13
C LEU A 20 -15.26 42.02 0.59
N SER A 21 -14.68 41.12 1.38
CA SER A 21 -15.38 40.00 2.02
C SER A 21 -16.58 40.45 2.86
N PHE A 22 -17.70 39.72 2.73
CA PHE A 22 -18.97 39.91 3.44
C PHE A 22 -18.79 39.95 4.97
N THR A 23 -17.78 39.24 5.51
CA THR A 23 -17.46 39.22 6.94
C THR A 23 -16.92 40.57 7.44
N LEU A 24 -16.20 41.32 6.60
CA LEU A 24 -15.74 42.67 6.92
C LEU A 24 -16.87 43.70 6.86
N PHE A 25 -17.85 43.50 5.97
CA PHE A 25 -19.01 44.38 5.85
C PHE A 25 -19.96 44.23 7.05
N THR A 26 -20.19 43.02 7.55
CA THR A 26 -21.01 42.80 8.75
C THR A 26 -20.36 43.40 10.00
N LEU A 27 -19.02 43.31 10.12
CA LEU A 27 -18.26 43.98 11.18
C LEU A 27 -18.30 45.51 11.05
N PHE A 28 -18.25 46.04 9.82
CA PHE A 28 -18.31 47.49 9.58
C PHE A 28 -19.71 48.08 9.86
N VAL A 29 -20.78 47.34 9.54
CA VAL A 29 -22.16 47.74 9.87
C VAL A 29 -22.42 47.66 11.37
N HIS A 30 -21.89 46.66 12.07
CA HIS A 30 -21.97 46.61 13.55
C HIS A 30 -21.14 47.72 14.20
N LEU A 31 -19.98 48.07 13.65
CA LEU A 31 -19.15 49.17 14.15
C LEU A 31 -19.82 50.54 13.94
N ILE A 32 -20.50 50.75 12.80
CA ILE A 32 -21.28 51.97 12.56
C ILE A 32 -22.48 52.05 13.51
N LEU A 33 -23.19 50.93 13.74
CA LEU A 33 -24.31 50.91 14.68
C LEU A 33 -23.86 51.17 16.13
N PHE A 34 -22.74 50.58 16.56
CA PHE A 34 -22.17 50.78 17.89
C PHE A 34 -21.68 52.22 18.10
N LEU A 35 -21.05 52.82 17.09
CA LEU A 35 -20.61 54.22 17.13
C LEU A 35 -21.77 55.23 17.03
N THR A 36 -22.95 54.82 16.55
CA THR A 36 -24.15 55.66 16.59
C THR A 36 -24.93 55.59 17.91
N GLU A 37 -24.74 54.55 18.72
CA GLU A 37 -25.33 54.47 20.08
C GLU A 37 -24.51 55.26 21.13
N GLU A 38 -23.19 55.41 20.96
CA GLU A 38 -22.35 56.20 21.88
C GLU A 38 -22.43 57.74 21.69
N VAL A 39 -23.21 58.24 20.72
CA VAL A 39 -23.35 59.70 20.46
C VAL A 39 -24.64 60.30 21.06
N PHE A 40 -25.43 59.52 21.81
CA PHE A 40 -26.55 60.03 22.59
C PHE A 40 -26.47 59.60 24.05
N ASP A 41 -25.42 60.04 24.75
CA ASP A 41 -25.45 60.17 26.21
C ASP A 41 -25.68 61.65 26.57
N GLY A 42 -26.86 61.94 27.10
CA GLY A 42 -27.35 63.31 27.24
C GLY A 42 -28.75 63.41 27.87
N ASN A 43 -28.93 62.75 29.01
CA ASN A 43 -29.83 63.12 30.11
C ASN A 43 -31.16 63.83 29.76
N ARG A 44 -32.28 63.09 29.75
CA ARG A 44 -33.59 63.53 30.29
C ARG A 44 -34.66 62.43 30.29
N ASP A 45 -35.43 62.42 31.37
CA ASP A 45 -36.51 61.51 31.72
C ASP A 45 -37.73 61.51 30.78
N ALA A 46 -38.39 60.34 30.79
CA ALA A 46 -39.83 60.06 30.76
C ALA A 46 -40.70 60.34 29.50
N LYS A 47 -41.25 59.21 29.01
CA LYS A 47 -42.59 59.00 28.41
C LYS A 47 -42.88 59.63 27.04
N ASP A 48 -43.56 58.82 26.23
CA ASP A 48 -44.20 59.11 24.95
C ASP A 48 -43.28 59.37 23.74
N HIS A 49 -43.11 58.34 22.90
CA HIS A 49 -43.82 58.29 21.61
C HIS A 49 -43.42 57.08 20.75
N LYS A 50 -44.31 56.09 20.71
CA LYS A 50 -44.48 55.21 19.54
C LYS A 50 -44.91 56.07 18.34
N MET A 51 -44.07 56.24 17.31
CA MET A 51 -44.62 56.48 15.96
C MET A 51 -43.63 56.20 14.81
N LYS A 52 -43.99 55.22 13.98
CA LYS A 52 -43.77 55.11 12.52
C LYS A 52 -42.33 54.93 11.98
N ILE A 53 -41.82 53.70 12.07
CA ILE A 53 -40.95 53.14 11.01
C ILE A 53 -41.86 52.39 10.03
N SER A 54 -42.53 53.14 9.15
CA SER A 54 -43.29 52.56 8.03
C SER A 54 -43.24 53.55 6.87
N LYS A 55 -42.10 53.61 6.17
CA LYS A 55 -41.93 54.23 4.85
C LYS A 55 -40.46 54.11 4.41
N LEU A 56 -40.03 52.89 4.06
CA LEU A 56 -38.84 52.69 3.22
C LEU A 56 -38.82 51.26 2.66
N THR A 57 -39.96 50.82 2.15
CA THR A 57 -40.10 49.62 1.33
C THR A 57 -40.84 50.02 0.06
N HIS A 58 -40.10 50.46 -0.96
CA HIS A 58 -40.46 50.36 -2.37
C HIS A 58 -39.33 50.98 -3.21
N CYS A 59 -38.56 50.11 -3.88
CA CYS A 59 -37.99 50.27 -5.22
C CYS A 59 -36.75 49.36 -5.37
N LEU A 60 -36.94 48.19 -5.98
CA LEU A 60 -36.21 47.69 -7.16
C LEU A 60 -36.28 46.14 -7.22
N PRO A 61 -36.48 45.55 -8.40
CA PRO A 61 -36.86 44.14 -8.55
C PRO A 61 -35.67 43.17 -8.47
N PHE A 62 -35.94 42.03 -7.84
CA PHE A 62 -35.15 40.80 -7.86
C PHE A 62 -35.08 40.24 -9.28
N SER A 63 -33.99 40.49 -10.02
CA SER A 63 -33.58 39.62 -11.12
C SER A 63 -32.13 39.89 -11.52
N SER A 64 -31.37 38.81 -11.66
CA SER A 64 -30.10 38.72 -12.39
C SER A 64 -28.84 39.18 -11.68
N TRP A 65 -28.38 38.40 -10.69
CA TRP A 65 -26.97 38.37 -10.31
C TRP A 65 -26.50 36.91 -10.25
N ALA A 66 -26.13 36.37 -11.41
CA ALA A 66 -25.27 35.19 -11.48
C ALA A 66 -23.87 35.63 -11.02
N PHE A 67 -23.52 35.35 -9.77
CA PHE A 67 -22.17 35.58 -9.27
C PHE A 67 -21.25 34.49 -9.83
N TYR A 68 -20.53 34.82 -10.90
CA TYR A 68 -19.28 34.16 -11.24
C TYR A 68 -18.29 34.45 -10.10
N PHE A 69 -17.99 33.44 -9.29
CA PHE A 69 -16.88 33.51 -8.34
C PHE A 69 -15.57 33.40 -9.12
N TYR A 70 -14.96 34.55 -9.41
CA TYR A 70 -13.58 34.63 -9.87
C TYR A 70 -12.67 34.64 -8.64
N SER A 71 -12.16 33.45 -8.27
CA SER A 71 -11.01 33.36 -7.38
C SER A 71 -9.80 34.03 -8.05
N PRO A 72 -8.96 34.78 -7.33
CA PRO A 72 -7.68 35.22 -7.89
C PRO A 72 -6.87 33.98 -8.30
N PRO A 73 -6.00 34.04 -9.33
CA PRO A 73 -4.96 33.05 -9.44
C PRO A 73 -4.06 33.25 -8.23
N GLY A 74 -4.36 32.54 -7.14
CA GLY A 74 -3.27 32.03 -6.32
C GLY A 74 -2.32 31.34 -7.29
N ASN A 75 -1.01 31.43 -7.04
CA ASN A 75 -0.10 30.44 -7.60
C ASN A 75 -0.83 29.09 -7.55
N PRO A 76 -0.86 28.30 -8.64
CA PRO A 76 -1.36 26.94 -8.52
C PRO A 76 -0.68 26.40 -7.27
N ILE A 77 -1.48 25.92 -6.29
CA ILE A 77 -0.96 25.18 -5.14
C ILE A 77 0.07 24.27 -5.79
N SER A 78 1.37 24.52 -5.52
CA SER A 78 2.42 23.80 -6.21
C SER A 78 2.09 22.36 -5.94
N THR A 79 1.65 21.64 -6.97
CA THR A 79 1.30 20.24 -6.87
C THR A 79 2.55 19.59 -6.29
N MET A 80 2.48 19.15 -5.04
CA MET A 80 3.67 18.92 -4.23
C MET A 80 4.53 17.87 -4.93
N SER A 81 5.62 18.35 -5.50
CA SER A 81 6.54 17.57 -6.29
C SER A 81 7.48 16.81 -5.35
N ILE A 82 8.06 15.75 -5.88
CA ILE A 82 9.13 15.02 -5.21
C ILE A 82 10.31 15.97 -4.98
N GLU A 83 10.76 16.12 -3.73
CA GLU A 83 11.87 17.01 -3.36
C GLU A 83 13.22 16.27 -3.44
N GLU A 84 13.26 15.03 -2.95
CA GLU A 84 14.45 14.19 -2.95
C GLU A 84 14.05 12.71 -2.99
N ILE A 85 14.85 11.88 -3.64
CA ILE A 85 14.79 10.43 -3.53
C ILE A 85 16.19 9.93 -3.20
N ARG A 86 16.28 9.05 -2.20
CA ARG A 86 17.54 8.44 -1.78
C ARG A 86 17.36 6.95 -1.52
N ALA A 87 18.11 6.14 -2.24
CA ALA A 87 18.20 4.70 -2.04
C ALA A 87 19.41 4.31 -1.18
N ARG A 88 19.26 3.19 -0.49
CA ARG A 88 20.32 2.52 0.27
C ARG A 88 20.15 1.00 0.19
N GLU A 89 21.21 0.29 0.52
CA GLU A 89 21.18 -1.14 0.73
C GLU A 89 20.85 -1.45 2.20
N ILE A 90 19.91 -2.37 2.42
CA ILE A 90 19.56 -2.95 3.72
C ILE A 90 19.61 -4.49 3.63
N LEU A 91 19.31 -5.22 4.71
CA LEU A 91 19.22 -6.68 4.68
C LEU A 91 17.76 -7.15 4.77
N ASP A 92 17.42 -8.18 4.01
CA ASP A 92 16.14 -8.90 4.07
C ASP A 92 16.08 -9.86 5.28
N SER A 93 14.96 -10.56 5.43
CA SER A 93 14.73 -11.52 6.52
C SER A 93 15.70 -12.72 6.52
N ARG A 94 16.36 -12.99 5.38
CA ARG A 94 17.35 -14.06 5.20
C ARG A 94 18.78 -13.55 5.30
N GLY A 95 18.97 -12.25 5.59
CA GLY A 95 20.27 -11.60 5.69
C GLY A 95 20.95 -11.32 4.34
N ASN A 96 20.21 -11.37 3.23
CA ASN A 96 20.74 -10.95 1.92
C ASN A 96 20.49 -9.45 1.72
N PRO A 97 21.34 -8.75 0.95
CA PRO A 97 21.08 -7.37 0.59
C PRO A 97 19.77 -7.17 -0.18
N THR A 98 19.10 -6.04 0.06
CA THR A 98 17.97 -5.55 -0.75
C THR A 98 17.91 -4.03 -0.76
N VAL A 99 17.09 -3.47 -1.64
CA VAL A 99 16.94 -2.03 -1.86
C VAL A 99 15.92 -1.43 -0.89
N GLU A 100 16.28 -0.30 -0.27
CA GLU A 100 15.36 0.59 0.45
C GLU A 100 15.44 2.00 -0.14
N VAL A 101 14.29 2.65 -0.29
CA VAL A 101 14.14 3.99 -0.85
C VAL A 101 13.43 4.89 0.14
N ASP A 102 14.02 6.05 0.40
CA ASP A 102 13.37 7.20 1.03
C ASP A 102 13.00 8.22 -0.05
N LEU A 103 11.75 8.68 -0.01
CA LEU A 103 11.24 9.77 -0.84
C LEU A 103 10.80 10.92 0.07
N TYR A 104 11.21 12.13 -0.26
CA TYR A 104 10.91 13.34 0.50
C TYR A 104 9.92 14.21 -0.28
N THR A 105 8.92 14.70 0.42
CA THR A 105 8.04 15.80 -0.01
C THR A 105 7.86 16.77 1.15
N SER A 106 7.15 17.87 0.91
CA SER A 106 6.76 18.81 1.96
C SER A 106 5.92 18.17 3.10
N LYS A 107 5.30 17.01 2.85
CA LYS A 107 4.56 16.22 3.87
C LYS A 107 5.48 15.36 4.74
N GLY A 108 6.73 15.17 4.35
CA GLY A 108 7.73 14.42 5.10
C GLY A 108 8.47 13.37 4.27
N MET A 109 9.03 12.39 4.98
CA MET A 109 9.82 11.29 4.40
C MET A 109 8.99 10.00 4.37
N PHE A 110 8.98 9.35 3.21
CA PHE A 110 8.24 8.11 2.95
C PHE A 110 9.21 7.00 2.53
N ARG A 111 9.16 5.87 3.22
CA ARG A 111 10.12 4.78 3.07
C ARG A 111 9.50 3.52 2.52
N ALA A 112 10.16 2.86 1.57
CA ALA A 112 9.79 1.54 1.10
C ALA A 112 11.03 0.66 0.92
N ALA A 113 10.89 -0.63 1.22
CA ALA A 113 11.91 -1.65 0.96
C ALA A 113 11.35 -2.70 0.02
N VAL A 114 12.23 -3.35 -0.74
CA VAL A 114 11.86 -4.32 -1.76
C VAL A 114 12.08 -5.75 -1.27
N PRO A 115 11.11 -6.66 -1.41
CA PRO A 115 11.31 -8.07 -1.06
C PRO A 115 12.17 -8.79 -2.12
N SER A 116 12.69 -9.97 -1.80
CA SER A 116 13.39 -10.85 -2.74
C SER A 116 12.95 -12.30 -2.54
N GLY A 117 12.54 -12.97 -3.62
CA GLY A 117 12.08 -14.36 -3.61
C GLY A 117 13.21 -15.38 -3.50
N ALA A 118 12.89 -16.62 -3.14
CA ALA A 118 13.81 -17.76 -3.22
C ALA A 118 13.64 -18.51 -4.55
N SER A 119 12.39 -18.84 -4.86
CA SER A 119 11.94 -19.58 -6.04
C SER A 119 11.50 -18.57 -7.11
N THR A 120 12.45 -17.96 -7.82
CA THR A 120 12.14 -16.96 -8.85
C THR A 120 11.69 -17.63 -10.15
N GLY A 121 10.48 -17.32 -10.61
CA GLY A 121 9.96 -17.78 -11.90
C GLY A 121 10.75 -17.21 -13.08
N ILE A 122 10.89 -17.98 -14.15
CA ILE A 122 11.66 -17.59 -15.36
C ILE A 122 11.09 -16.37 -16.11
N TYR A 123 9.84 -15.98 -15.82
CA TYR A 123 9.13 -14.85 -16.43
C TYR A 123 9.02 -13.63 -15.51
N GLU A 124 9.66 -13.67 -14.33
CA GLU A 124 9.67 -12.52 -13.43
C GLU A 124 10.45 -11.34 -14.04
N ALA A 125 10.09 -10.13 -13.61
CA ALA A 125 10.92 -8.96 -13.88
C ALA A 125 12.27 -9.11 -13.17
N LEU A 126 13.36 -8.64 -13.82
CA LEU A 126 14.71 -8.94 -13.37
C LEU A 126 15.01 -8.27 -12.02
N GLU A 127 15.32 -9.06 -10.99
CA GLU A 127 15.97 -8.55 -9.79
C GLU A 127 17.47 -8.33 -10.06
N LEU A 128 17.92 -7.08 -10.09
CA LEU A 128 19.32 -6.76 -10.39
C LEU A 128 20.21 -7.00 -9.15
N ARG A 129 21.18 -7.91 -9.30
CA ARG A 129 22.22 -8.25 -8.33
C ARG A 129 23.60 -7.91 -8.87
N ASP A 130 24.53 -7.56 -7.97
CA ASP A 130 25.87 -7.10 -8.33
C ASP A 130 26.75 -8.21 -8.93
N ASN A 131 26.49 -9.48 -8.58
CA ASN A 131 27.27 -10.65 -8.99
C ASN A 131 28.77 -10.62 -8.62
N ASP A 132 29.17 -9.72 -7.73
CA ASP A 132 30.52 -9.70 -7.14
C ASP A 132 30.65 -10.79 -6.06
N LYS A 133 31.27 -11.91 -6.42
CA LYS A 133 31.47 -13.05 -5.52
C LYS A 133 32.26 -12.71 -4.25
N SER A 134 33.02 -11.62 -4.23
CA SER A 134 33.76 -11.18 -3.05
C SER A 134 32.89 -10.48 -2.00
N ARG A 135 31.66 -10.06 -2.37
CA ARG A 135 30.75 -9.30 -1.51
C ARG A 135 29.36 -9.95 -1.45
N PHE A 136 28.90 -10.28 -0.25
CA PHE A 136 27.59 -10.91 -0.03
C PHE A 136 27.33 -12.11 -0.97
N LEU A 137 28.38 -12.88 -1.28
CA LEU A 137 28.29 -14.06 -2.16
C LEU A 137 27.73 -13.73 -3.57
N GLY A 138 27.94 -12.52 -4.08
CA GLY A 138 27.39 -12.05 -5.36
C GLY A 138 26.00 -11.41 -5.26
N LYS A 139 25.40 -11.34 -4.07
CA LYS A 139 24.03 -10.85 -3.86
C LYS A 139 23.94 -9.38 -3.48
N GLY A 140 24.99 -8.59 -3.64
CA GLY A 140 24.88 -7.13 -3.46
C GLY A 140 23.84 -6.50 -4.38
N VAL A 141 23.33 -5.33 -4.02
CA VAL A 141 22.37 -4.55 -4.85
C VAL A 141 22.84 -3.12 -5.08
N LEU A 142 24.16 -2.86 -5.00
CA LEU A 142 24.71 -1.51 -5.15
C LEU A 142 24.42 -0.93 -6.53
N GLN A 143 24.44 -1.73 -7.59
CA GLN A 143 24.07 -1.27 -8.93
C GLN A 143 22.63 -0.76 -9.00
N ALA A 144 21.68 -1.48 -8.40
CA ALA A 144 20.28 -1.06 -8.34
C ALA A 144 20.11 0.23 -7.52
N VAL A 145 20.80 0.33 -6.38
CA VAL A 145 20.83 1.54 -5.54
C VAL A 145 21.41 2.74 -6.30
N ASP A 146 22.49 2.53 -7.06
CA ASP A 146 23.14 3.56 -7.86
C ASP A 146 22.26 4.03 -9.02
N HIS A 147 21.53 3.13 -9.68
CA HIS A 147 20.54 3.48 -10.71
C HIS A 147 19.44 4.38 -10.14
N ILE A 148 18.95 4.09 -8.92
CA ILE A 148 17.97 4.96 -8.26
C ILE A 148 18.58 6.34 -8.01
N ASN A 149 19.70 6.38 -7.29
CA ASN A 149 20.30 7.65 -6.84
C ASN A 149 20.79 8.54 -7.99
N SER A 150 21.35 7.94 -9.04
CA SER A 150 22.06 8.67 -10.09
C SER A 150 21.22 8.89 -11.35
N THR A 151 20.11 8.17 -11.53
CA THR A 151 19.32 8.23 -12.77
C THR A 151 17.84 8.43 -12.52
N ILE A 152 17.19 7.53 -11.76
CA ILE A 152 15.74 7.61 -11.53
C ILE A 152 15.39 8.85 -10.69
N ALA A 153 16.12 9.07 -9.59
CA ALA A 153 15.87 10.18 -8.67
C ALA A 153 15.96 11.55 -9.36
N PRO A 154 17.04 11.90 -10.09
CA PRO A 154 17.09 13.16 -10.82
C PRO A 154 15.98 13.30 -11.87
N ALA A 155 15.63 12.22 -12.58
CA ALA A 155 14.59 12.28 -13.61
C ALA A 155 13.21 12.57 -13.03
N LEU A 156 12.85 11.94 -11.91
CA LEU A 156 11.56 12.14 -11.24
C LEU A 156 11.46 13.49 -10.52
N VAL A 157 12.55 13.95 -9.90
CA VAL A 157 12.58 15.31 -9.30
C VAL A 157 12.44 16.38 -10.38
N ASN A 158 13.10 16.20 -11.53
CA ASN A 158 13.04 17.16 -12.65
C ASN A 158 11.72 17.11 -13.44
N SER A 159 10.97 16.00 -13.41
CA SER A 159 9.68 15.92 -14.11
C SER A 159 8.60 16.79 -13.46
N ALA A 160 8.79 17.16 -12.19
CA ALA A 160 7.84 17.93 -11.37
C ALA A 160 6.43 17.31 -11.34
N PHE A 161 6.33 15.99 -11.50
CA PHE A 161 5.07 15.27 -11.37
C PHE A 161 4.57 15.31 -9.92
N SER A 162 3.26 15.37 -9.77
CA SER A 162 2.65 15.22 -8.46
C SER A 162 2.77 13.76 -8.01
N VAL A 163 3.09 13.53 -6.74
CA VAL A 163 3.17 12.16 -6.19
C VAL A 163 1.86 11.39 -6.34
N VAL A 164 0.71 12.06 -6.44
CA VAL A 164 -0.59 11.40 -6.66
C VAL A 164 -0.78 10.81 -8.05
N GLU A 165 0.11 11.10 -9.00
CA GLU A 165 0.08 10.63 -10.39
C GLU A 165 0.88 9.34 -10.57
N GLN A 166 0.55 8.31 -9.78
CA GLN A 166 1.27 7.02 -9.72
C GLN A 166 1.55 6.45 -11.13
N GLU A 167 0.53 6.37 -11.99
CA GLU A 167 0.67 5.82 -13.35
C GLU A 167 1.68 6.61 -14.20
N LYS A 168 1.69 7.95 -14.11
CA LYS A 168 2.65 8.77 -14.87
C LYS A 168 4.08 8.59 -14.38
N ILE A 169 4.26 8.49 -13.05
CA ILE A 169 5.57 8.28 -12.44
C ILE A 169 6.10 6.88 -12.77
N ASP A 170 5.26 5.84 -12.65
CA ASP A 170 5.63 4.48 -13.01
C ASP A 170 5.94 4.36 -14.50
N ASN A 171 5.11 4.93 -15.38
CA ASN A 171 5.37 4.93 -16.83
C ASN A 171 6.68 5.63 -17.19
N LEU A 172 7.00 6.76 -16.55
CA LEU A 172 8.29 7.42 -16.75
C LEU A 172 9.47 6.50 -16.35
N MET A 173 9.37 5.79 -15.22
CA MET A 173 10.41 4.83 -14.83
C MET A 173 10.54 3.65 -15.81
N LEU A 174 9.40 3.13 -16.30
CA LEU A 174 9.37 2.07 -17.31
C LEU A 174 9.98 2.53 -18.64
N GLU A 175 9.68 3.75 -19.09
CA GLU A 175 10.25 4.34 -20.31
C GLU A 175 11.74 4.60 -20.18
N LEU A 176 12.21 5.08 -19.02
CA LEU A 176 13.62 5.31 -18.74
C LEU A 176 14.43 3.99 -18.70
N ASP A 177 13.82 2.91 -18.19
CA ASP A 177 14.41 1.58 -18.26
C ASP A 177 14.43 1.09 -19.72
N GLY A 178 13.29 1.15 -20.40
CA GLY A 178 13.17 0.86 -21.84
C GLY A 178 13.27 -0.63 -22.18
N THR A 179 13.21 -1.54 -21.21
CA THR A 179 13.23 -2.98 -21.43
C THR A 179 11.94 -3.64 -20.92
N GLU A 180 11.53 -4.75 -21.55
CA GLU A 180 10.30 -5.47 -21.21
C GLU A 180 10.31 -6.00 -19.77
N ASN A 181 11.45 -6.55 -19.35
CA ASN A 181 11.62 -7.20 -18.05
C ASN A 181 12.36 -6.33 -17.01
N LYS A 182 12.48 -5.01 -17.23
CA LYS A 182 13.16 -4.07 -16.31
C LYS A 182 14.64 -4.39 -16.09
N SER A 183 15.31 -4.97 -17.07
CA SER A 183 16.69 -5.47 -16.96
C SER A 183 17.76 -4.38 -16.96
N LYS A 184 17.44 -3.14 -17.34
CA LYS A 184 18.42 -2.04 -17.33
C LYS A 184 18.65 -1.51 -15.92
N PHE A 185 17.59 -1.21 -15.16
CA PHE A 185 17.71 -0.70 -13.79
C PHE A 185 17.52 -1.79 -12.73
N GLY A 186 16.85 -2.88 -13.08
CA GLY A 186 16.34 -3.84 -12.14
C GLY A 186 14.93 -3.49 -11.69
N ALA A 187 14.06 -4.49 -11.62
CA ALA A 187 12.72 -4.39 -11.07
C ALA A 187 12.76 -3.93 -9.60
N ASN A 188 13.78 -4.36 -8.86
CA ASN A 188 14.03 -3.93 -7.49
C ASN A 188 14.39 -2.44 -7.36
N ALA A 189 15.00 -1.82 -8.37
CA ALA A 189 15.21 -0.39 -8.37
C ALA A 189 13.88 0.38 -8.55
N ILE A 190 13.12 0.01 -9.58
CA ILE A 190 11.86 0.67 -9.94
C ILE A 190 10.80 0.50 -8.84
N LEU A 191 10.65 -0.72 -8.32
CA LEU A 191 9.63 -1.04 -7.34
C LEU A 191 9.84 -0.26 -6.02
N GLY A 192 11.09 -0.11 -5.57
CA GLY A 192 11.39 0.64 -4.34
C GLY A 192 10.91 2.09 -4.42
N VAL A 193 11.16 2.75 -5.55
CA VAL A 193 10.69 4.12 -5.81
C VAL A 193 9.16 4.17 -5.96
N SER A 194 8.58 3.25 -6.76
CA SER A 194 7.13 3.16 -6.98
C SER A 194 6.32 3.05 -5.68
N LEU A 195 6.78 2.19 -4.75
CA LEU A 195 6.15 2.02 -3.43
C LEU A 195 6.30 3.26 -2.54
N ALA A 196 7.46 3.94 -2.58
CA ALA A 196 7.69 5.16 -1.80
C ALA A 196 6.80 6.31 -2.31
N VAL A 197 6.63 6.44 -3.63
CA VAL A 197 5.69 7.38 -4.27
C VAL A 197 4.25 7.11 -3.81
N CYS A 198 3.80 5.86 -3.86
CA CYS A 198 2.45 5.48 -3.42
C CYS A 198 2.18 5.86 -1.95
N LYS A 199 3.18 5.70 -1.07
CA LYS A 199 3.10 6.14 0.33
C LYS A 199 3.01 7.66 0.46
N ALA A 200 3.82 8.40 -0.29
CA ALA A 200 3.79 9.85 -0.30
C ALA A 200 2.45 10.39 -0.81
N ALA A 201 1.91 9.77 -1.86
CA ALA A 201 0.61 10.11 -2.44
C ALA A 201 -0.55 9.95 -1.47
N ALA A 202 -0.53 8.90 -0.64
CA ALA A 202 -1.54 8.69 0.40
C ALA A 202 -1.50 9.84 1.44
N ALA A 203 -0.31 10.25 1.86
CA ALA A 203 -0.13 11.38 2.78
C ALA A 203 -0.46 12.73 2.15
N GLU A 204 -0.20 12.92 0.85
CA GLU A 204 -0.61 14.11 0.12
C GLU A 204 -2.14 14.25 0.09
N LYS A 205 -2.85 13.13 -0.05
CA LYS A 205 -4.32 13.06 0.01
C LYS A 205 -4.90 13.06 1.44
N ASP A 206 -4.05 13.06 2.46
CA ASP A 206 -4.44 12.91 3.88
C ASP A 206 -5.34 11.67 4.13
N VAL A 207 -5.04 10.56 3.46
CA VAL A 207 -5.74 9.26 3.64
C VAL A 207 -4.77 8.14 4.01
N PRO A 208 -5.25 7.05 4.65
CA PRO A 208 -4.43 5.86 4.83
C PRO A 208 -3.98 5.24 3.49
N LEU A 209 -2.82 4.58 3.48
CA LEU A 209 -2.25 3.95 2.27
C LEU A 209 -3.23 2.99 1.57
N TYR A 210 -3.92 2.14 2.33
CA TYR A 210 -4.89 1.19 1.74
C TYR A 210 -6.03 1.90 1.01
N ARG A 211 -6.43 3.10 1.46
CA ARG A 211 -7.48 3.88 0.80
C ARG A 211 -6.95 4.49 -0.49
N HIS A 212 -5.73 5.00 -0.47
CA HIS A 212 -5.09 5.50 -1.69
C HIS A 212 -4.93 4.41 -2.76
N ILE A 213 -4.47 3.21 -2.37
CA ILE A 213 -4.35 2.05 -3.27
C ILE A 213 -5.73 1.67 -3.82
N ALA A 214 -6.76 1.66 -2.99
CA ALA A 214 -8.12 1.37 -3.44
C ALA A 214 -8.64 2.42 -4.43
N ASP A 215 -8.28 3.71 -4.27
CA ASP A 215 -8.61 4.75 -5.26
C ASP A 215 -7.90 4.52 -6.60
N LEU A 216 -6.60 4.14 -6.58
CA LEU A 216 -5.84 3.80 -7.79
C LEU A 216 -6.46 2.59 -8.51
N ALA A 217 -6.95 1.61 -7.77
CA ALA A 217 -7.59 0.41 -8.31
C ALA A 217 -9.07 0.60 -8.70
N GLY A 218 -9.67 1.76 -8.42
CA GLY A 218 -11.10 2.00 -8.66
C GLY A 218 -12.03 1.23 -7.72
N ASN A 219 -11.55 0.80 -6.56
CA ASN A 219 -12.29 0.00 -5.58
C ASN A 219 -12.93 0.91 -4.52
N SER A 220 -14.26 1.03 -4.51
CA SER A 220 -14.98 1.79 -3.47
C SER A 220 -14.98 1.06 -2.13
N ASP A 221 -15.33 -0.22 -2.14
CA ASP A 221 -15.57 -1.02 -0.95
C ASP A 221 -14.31 -1.80 -0.56
N LEU A 222 -13.92 -1.65 0.71
CA LEU A 222 -12.74 -2.31 1.25
C LEU A 222 -13.14 -3.63 1.89
N ILE A 223 -12.34 -4.66 1.61
CA ILE A 223 -12.53 -6.01 2.16
C ILE A 223 -11.25 -6.39 2.91
N LEU A 224 -11.39 -6.84 4.15
CA LEU A 224 -10.28 -7.45 4.88
C LEU A 224 -10.08 -8.88 4.35
N PRO A 225 -8.85 -9.30 4.04
CA PRO A 225 -8.59 -10.61 3.45
C PRO A 225 -8.69 -11.74 4.49
N VAL A 226 -8.92 -12.96 4.02
CA VAL A 226 -8.60 -14.16 4.81
C VAL A 226 -7.09 -14.32 4.78
N PRO A 227 -6.40 -14.38 5.94
CA PRO A 227 -4.98 -14.67 5.96
C PRO A 227 -4.72 -16.14 5.64
N ALA A 228 -3.83 -16.42 4.69
CA ALA A 228 -3.28 -17.76 4.46
C ALA A 228 -1.93 -17.84 5.18
N PHE A 229 -1.88 -18.56 6.29
CA PHE A 229 -0.67 -18.67 7.10
C PHE A 229 0.12 -19.89 6.66
N ASN A 230 1.33 -19.69 6.12
CA ASN A 230 2.26 -20.79 5.92
C ASN A 230 2.74 -21.32 7.28
N VAL A 231 2.48 -22.60 7.56
CA VAL A 231 2.71 -23.20 8.88
C VAL A 231 3.56 -24.47 8.84
N ILE A 232 3.71 -25.12 7.69
CA ILE A 232 4.72 -26.16 7.43
C ILE A 232 5.41 -25.84 6.11
N ASN A 233 6.75 -25.80 6.16
CA ASN A 233 7.60 -25.48 5.03
C ASN A 233 8.24 -26.75 4.48
N GLY A 234 8.26 -26.86 3.15
CA GLY A 234 9.00 -27.85 2.40
C GLY A 234 9.72 -27.21 1.22
N GLY A 235 9.88 -27.96 0.13
CA GLY A 235 10.49 -27.49 -1.11
C GLY A 235 11.84 -26.82 -0.90
N SER A 236 12.07 -25.72 -1.62
CA SER A 236 13.28 -24.89 -1.55
C SER A 236 13.35 -24.01 -0.30
N HIS A 237 12.27 -23.92 0.49
CA HIS A 237 12.17 -23.08 1.70
C HIS A 237 12.58 -23.82 2.98
N ALA A 238 12.89 -25.12 2.91
CA ALA A 238 13.24 -25.94 4.08
C ALA A 238 14.23 -27.07 3.76
N GLY A 239 15.15 -27.33 4.71
CA GLY A 239 16.14 -28.40 4.64
C GLY A 239 15.63 -29.82 4.96
N ASN A 240 14.33 -30.07 4.84
CA ASN A 240 13.71 -31.39 4.99
C ASN A 240 13.59 -32.10 3.63
N LYS A 241 12.93 -33.26 3.56
CA LYS A 241 12.69 -33.98 2.30
C LYS A 241 11.39 -33.62 1.58
N LEU A 242 10.45 -33.01 2.29
CA LEU A 242 9.14 -32.62 1.80
C LEU A 242 9.26 -31.79 0.50
N ALA A 243 8.68 -32.27 -0.61
CA ALA A 243 8.85 -31.64 -1.91
C ALA A 243 7.98 -30.39 -2.10
N MET A 244 6.72 -30.42 -1.65
CA MET A 244 5.81 -29.27 -1.77
C MET A 244 6.26 -28.15 -0.83
N GLN A 245 6.14 -26.91 -1.29
CA GLN A 245 6.82 -25.76 -0.67
C GLN A 245 6.10 -25.26 0.57
N GLU A 246 4.78 -25.13 0.53
CA GLU A 246 4.01 -24.47 1.58
C GLU A 246 2.71 -25.22 1.87
N PHE A 247 2.43 -25.41 3.15
CA PHE A 247 1.16 -25.91 3.63
C PHE A 247 0.57 -24.85 4.55
N MET A 248 -0.51 -24.24 4.09
CA MET A 248 -1.12 -23.08 4.69
C MET A 248 -2.43 -23.42 5.40
N ILE A 249 -2.72 -22.70 6.48
CA ILE A 249 -4.06 -22.70 7.10
C ILE A 249 -4.78 -21.38 6.81
N LEU A 250 -6.06 -21.48 6.48
CA LEU A 250 -6.93 -20.35 6.16
C LEU A 250 -8.16 -20.38 7.07
N PRO A 251 -8.27 -19.48 8.05
CA PRO A 251 -9.41 -19.42 8.98
C PRO A 251 -10.62 -18.74 8.33
N VAL A 252 -11.20 -19.37 7.30
CA VAL A 252 -12.35 -18.86 6.53
C VAL A 252 -13.63 -18.72 7.35
N GLY A 253 -13.75 -19.45 8.45
CA GLY A 253 -14.89 -19.37 9.39
C GLY A 253 -14.71 -18.35 10.52
N ALA A 254 -13.68 -17.50 10.46
CA ALA A 254 -13.46 -16.42 11.44
C ALA A 254 -14.44 -15.26 11.24
N GLU A 255 -14.85 -14.61 12.34
CA GLU A 255 -15.84 -13.52 12.29
C GLU A 255 -15.22 -12.16 11.92
N SER A 256 -13.89 -12.05 12.01
CA SER A 256 -13.14 -10.84 11.67
C SER A 256 -11.68 -11.18 11.41
N PHE A 257 -10.93 -10.27 10.79
CA PHE A 257 -9.47 -10.43 10.62
C PHE A 257 -8.74 -10.64 11.95
N ARG A 258 -9.17 -9.94 13.02
CA ARG A 258 -8.60 -10.13 14.37
C ARG A 258 -8.83 -11.55 14.89
N ASP A 259 -10.03 -12.09 14.67
CA ASP A 259 -10.35 -13.45 15.07
C ASP A 259 -9.58 -14.48 14.22
N ALA A 260 -9.43 -14.22 12.92
CA ALA A 260 -8.60 -15.02 12.02
C ALA A 260 -7.14 -15.11 12.48
N MET A 261 -6.54 -13.99 12.90
CA MET A 261 -5.19 -13.97 13.48
C MET A 261 -5.09 -14.80 14.76
N ARG A 262 -6.09 -14.71 15.65
CA ARG A 262 -6.13 -15.49 16.89
C ARG A 262 -6.22 -16.99 16.59
N ILE A 263 -7.16 -17.39 15.74
CA ILE A 263 -7.37 -18.78 15.32
C ILE A 263 -6.09 -19.34 14.69
N GLY A 264 -5.51 -18.63 13.71
CA GLY A 264 -4.26 -19.04 13.05
C GLY A 264 -3.11 -19.23 14.04
N ALA A 265 -2.92 -18.30 14.98
CA ALA A 265 -1.87 -18.39 15.99
C ALA A 265 -2.08 -19.56 16.99
N GLU A 266 -3.31 -19.81 17.41
CA GLU A 266 -3.65 -20.94 18.29
C GLU A 266 -3.39 -22.28 17.60
N VAL A 267 -3.72 -22.40 16.31
CA VAL A 267 -3.41 -23.61 15.52
C VAL A 267 -1.90 -23.77 15.30
N TYR A 268 -1.18 -22.70 14.97
CA TYR A 268 0.28 -22.73 14.84
C TYR A 268 0.98 -23.21 16.12
N HIS A 269 0.55 -22.75 17.30
CA HIS A 269 1.12 -23.21 18.57
C HIS A 269 0.75 -24.67 18.89
N ASN A 270 -0.47 -25.11 18.56
CA ASN A 270 -0.83 -26.52 18.70
C ASN A 270 -0.04 -27.41 17.74
N LEU A 271 0.15 -26.97 16.50
CA LEU A 271 0.99 -27.64 15.50
C LEU A 271 2.43 -27.79 16.01
N LYS A 272 2.99 -26.75 16.64
CA LYS A 272 4.32 -26.84 17.29
C LYS A 272 4.38 -27.98 18.29
N SER A 273 3.36 -28.11 19.14
CA SER A 273 3.27 -29.19 20.13
C SER A 273 3.13 -30.56 19.46
N VAL A 274 2.24 -30.71 18.48
CA VAL A 274 2.06 -31.96 17.72
C VAL A 274 3.37 -32.41 17.08
N ILE A 275 4.06 -31.50 16.38
CA ILE A 275 5.36 -31.78 15.75
C ILE A 275 6.41 -32.15 16.80
N LYS A 276 6.48 -31.41 17.91
CA LYS A 276 7.44 -31.69 18.99
C LYS A 276 7.22 -33.08 19.59
N ASP A 277 5.97 -33.46 19.81
CA ASP A 277 5.60 -34.73 20.43
C ASP A 277 5.92 -35.90 19.49
N LYS A 278 5.74 -35.73 18.17
CA LYS A 278 5.95 -36.78 17.16
C LYS A 278 7.39 -36.90 16.64
N TYR A 279 8.06 -35.77 16.40
CA TYR A 279 9.38 -35.72 15.74
C TYR A 279 10.49 -35.14 16.63
N GLY A 280 10.17 -34.77 17.87
CA GLY A 280 11.10 -34.19 18.81
C GLY A 280 11.27 -32.67 18.66
N LYS A 281 11.94 -32.07 19.64
CA LYS A 281 12.09 -30.61 19.75
C LYS A 281 12.76 -29.96 18.54
N ASP A 282 13.72 -30.66 17.91
CA ASP A 282 14.54 -30.09 16.83
C ASP A 282 13.74 -29.95 15.53
N ALA A 283 12.62 -30.66 15.39
CA ALA A 283 11.67 -30.52 14.29
C ALA A 283 10.78 -29.26 14.40
N THR A 284 10.87 -28.51 15.52
CA THR A 284 10.12 -27.26 15.72
C THR A 284 10.91 -25.99 15.37
N ASN A 285 12.06 -26.15 14.73
CA ASN A 285 12.72 -25.06 14.04
C ASN A 285 11.85 -24.60 12.86
N VAL A 286 12.01 -23.34 12.49
CA VAL A 286 11.21 -22.69 11.45
C VAL A 286 12.04 -22.50 10.18
N GLY A 287 11.38 -22.57 9.02
CA GLY A 287 11.96 -22.19 7.73
C GLY A 287 11.90 -20.68 7.48
N ASP A 288 12.18 -20.28 6.25
CA ASP A 288 12.32 -18.86 5.85
C ASP A 288 11.07 -17.99 6.16
N GLU A 289 9.88 -18.60 6.16
CA GLU A 289 8.59 -17.92 6.35
C GLU A 289 7.97 -18.12 7.74
N GLY A 290 8.69 -18.77 8.66
CA GLY A 290 8.22 -18.98 10.03
C GLY A 290 7.38 -20.24 10.27
N GLY A 291 6.96 -20.94 9.21
CA GLY A 291 6.40 -22.29 9.32
C GLY A 291 7.42 -23.33 9.75
N PHE A 292 6.97 -24.44 10.35
CA PHE A 292 7.86 -25.50 10.85
C PHE A 292 8.45 -26.33 9.71
N ALA A 293 9.66 -26.84 9.90
CA ALA A 293 10.34 -27.70 8.92
C ALA A 293 10.59 -29.11 9.48
N PRO A 294 9.55 -29.91 9.80
CA PRO A 294 9.74 -31.27 10.27
C PRO A 294 10.40 -32.12 9.17
N ASN A 295 11.20 -33.11 9.57
CA ASN A 295 11.89 -33.99 8.64
C ASN A 295 10.96 -35.10 8.11
N ILE A 296 9.95 -34.68 7.34
CA ILE A 296 8.98 -35.54 6.66
C ILE A 296 9.26 -35.56 5.15
N LEU A 297 8.91 -36.66 4.49
CA LEU A 297 9.02 -36.85 3.05
C LEU A 297 7.62 -36.76 2.39
N GLU A 298 6.66 -37.49 2.95
CA GLU A 298 5.31 -37.60 2.39
C GLU A 298 4.50 -36.31 2.59
N ASN A 299 3.92 -35.79 1.51
CA ASN A 299 3.09 -34.58 1.56
C ASN A 299 1.78 -34.79 2.34
N SER A 300 1.23 -36.00 2.31
CA SER A 300 0.06 -36.37 3.11
C SER A 300 0.31 -36.30 4.61
N GLU A 301 1.54 -36.59 5.06
CA GLU A 301 1.92 -36.48 6.47
C GLU A 301 1.87 -35.03 6.95
N ALA A 302 2.26 -34.07 6.10
CA ALA A 302 2.11 -32.65 6.42
C ALA A 302 0.64 -32.26 6.62
N LEU A 303 -0.25 -32.74 5.74
CA LEU A 303 -1.69 -32.50 5.82
C LEU A 303 -2.31 -33.14 7.07
N GLU A 304 -1.88 -34.35 7.45
CA GLU A 304 -2.37 -35.02 8.66
C GLU A 304 -1.93 -34.27 9.93
N LEU A 305 -0.70 -33.75 9.98
CA LEU A 305 -0.23 -32.90 11.08
C LEU A 305 -1.08 -31.63 11.22
N LEU A 306 -1.44 -31.00 10.09
CA LEU A 306 -2.32 -29.83 10.12
C LEU A 306 -3.71 -30.18 10.62
N LYS A 307 -4.29 -31.28 10.13
CA LYS A 307 -5.59 -31.77 10.58
C LYS A 307 -5.61 -32.04 12.08
N GLU A 308 -4.60 -32.74 12.61
CA GLU A 308 -4.47 -33.00 14.05
C GLU A 308 -4.34 -31.69 14.85
N ALA A 309 -3.54 -30.74 14.36
CA ALA A 309 -3.37 -29.45 15.02
C ALA A 309 -4.65 -28.60 15.03
N ILE A 310 -5.40 -28.59 13.93
CA ILE A 310 -6.68 -27.89 13.78
C ILE A 310 -7.71 -28.50 14.74
N GLU A 311 -7.81 -29.83 14.79
CA GLU A 311 -8.72 -30.54 15.70
C GLU A 311 -8.36 -30.27 17.16
N LYS A 312 -7.08 -30.35 17.51
CA LYS A 312 -6.57 -30.09 18.87
C LYS A 312 -6.84 -28.65 19.32
N ALA A 313 -6.81 -27.70 18.40
CA ALA A 313 -7.16 -26.31 18.66
C ALA A 313 -8.67 -26.04 18.72
N GLY A 314 -9.51 -27.00 18.31
CA GLY A 314 -10.97 -26.88 18.33
C GLY A 314 -11.56 -26.06 17.17
N TYR A 315 -10.89 -26.03 16.02
CA TYR A 315 -11.26 -25.18 14.87
C TYR A 315 -11.54 -25.94 13.57
N THR A 316 -11.90 -27.22 13.63
CA THR A 316 -12.19 -28.07 12.46
C THR A 316 -13.18 -27.44 11.48
N ASP A 317 -14.23 -26.80 11.98
CA ASP A 317 -15.27 -26.19 11.13
C ASP A 317 -14.92 -24.76 10.66
N LYS A 318 -13.78 -24.20 11.07
CA LYS A 318 -13.39 -22.81 10.80
C LYS A 318 -12.17 -22.66 9.90
N ILE A 319 -11.40 -23.72 9.69
CA ILE A 319 -10.14 -23.69 8.96
C ILE A 319 -10.21 -24.62 7.75
N VAL A 320 -9.72 -24.11 6.63
CA VAL A 320 -9.38 -24.89 5.44
C VAL A 320 -7.87 -24.79 5.18
N ILE A 321 -7.35 -25.62 4.28
CA ILE A 321 -5.94 -25.72 3.95
C ILE A 321 -5.70 -25.16 2.55
N GLY A 322 -4.59 -24.46 2.38
CA GLY A 322 -4.06 -24.06 1.07
C GLY A 322 -2.69 -24.66 0.87
N MET A 323 -2.27 -24.86 -0.38
CA MET A 323 -0.97 -25.43 -0.70
C MET A 323 -0.29 -24.62 -1.79
N ASP A 324 0.98 -24.25 -1.58
CA ASP A 324 1.87 -23.92 -2.68
C ASP A 324 2.79 -25.11 -2.93
N VAL A 325 2.62 -25.72 -4.09
CA VAL A 325 3.42 -26.85 -4.51
C VAL A 325 4.79 -26.40 -5.01
N ALA A 326 4.89 -25.25 -5.68
CA ALA A 326 6.06 -24.80 -6.43
C ALA A 326 6.62 -25.88 -7.40
N ALA A 327 5.73 -26.54 -8.16
CA ALA A 327 6.06 -27.74 -8.94
C ALA A 327 7.21 -27.58 -9.97
N SER A 328 7.48 -26.35 -10.42
CA SER A 328 8.60 -26.06 -11.31
C SER A 328 9.96 -26.41 -10.69
N GLU A 329 10.10 -26.31 -9.36
CA GLU A 329 11.36 -26.61 -8.65
C GLU A 329 11.77 -28.09 -8.79
N PHE A 330 10.79 -28.97 -8.93
CA PHE A 330 10.98 -30.41 -9.05
C PHE A 330 10.47 -31.00 -10.37
N TYR A 331 10.21 -30.16 -11.36
CA TYR A 331 9.96 -30.62 -12.73
C TYR A 331 11.27 -31.10 -13.37
N ARG A 332 11.26 -32.32 -13.92
CA ARG A 332 12.41 -33.00 -14.53
C ARG A 332 11.96 -33.74 -15.78
N ASP A 333 12.48 -33.38 -16.94
CA ASP A 333 12.30 -34.10 -18.21
C ASP A 333 10.83 -34.49 -18.55
N GLY A 334 9.87 -33.59 -18.35
CA GLY A 334 8.45 -33.87 -18.62
C GLY A 334 7.69 -34.54 -17.48
N LYS A 335 8.36 -34.79 -16.35
CA LYS A 335 7.83 -35.45 -15.15
C LYS A 335 8.17 -34.64 -13.89
N TYR A 336 7.83 -35.18 -12.72
CA TYR A 336 7.97 -34.54 -11.43
C TYR A 336 8.65 -35.44 -10.41
N ASP A 337 9.62 -34.90 -9.68
CA ASP A 337 10.37 -35.61 -8.64
C ASP A 337 9.96 -35.17 -7.23
N LEU A 338 9.09 -35.95 -6.56
CA LEU A 338 8.64 -35.64 -5.21
C LEU A 338 9.69 -35.90 -4.11
N ASP A 339 10.93 -36.24 -4.46
CA ASP A 339 12.07 -36.33 -3.54
C ASP A 339 13.32 -35.64 -4.15
N PHE A 340 13.12 -34.55 -4.90
CA PHE A 340 14.17 -33.81 -5.64
C PHE A 340 15.35 -33.30 -4.80
N LYS A 341 15.21 -33.28 -3.47
CA LYS A 341 16.27 -32.89 -2.52
C LYS A 341 17.20 -34.05 -2.16
N SER A 342 16.80 -35.29 -2.45
CA SER A 342 17.65 -36.47 -2.38
C SER A 342 18.42 -36.67 -3.69
N PRO A 343 19.48 -37.49 -3.72
CA PRO A 343 20.17 -37.84 -4.97
C PRO A 343 19.19 -38.24 -6.06
N ASP A 344 19.49 -37.82 -7.28
CA ASP A 344 18.58 -37.95 -8.41
C ASP A 344 18.32 -39.42 -8.80
N ASP A 345 17.05 -39.74 -9.02
CA ASP A 345 16.59 -41.07 -9.43
C ASP A 345 15.38 -40.95 -10.38
N PRO A 346 15.58 -41.05 -11.70
CA PRO A 346 14.49 -40.95 -12.67
C PRO A 346 13.40 -42.02 -12.54
N SER A 347 13.63 -43.11 -11.79
CA SER A 347 12.66 -44.19 -11.61
C SER A 347 11.52 -43.83 -10.65
N ARG A 348 11.72 -42.85 -9.75
CA ARG A 348 10.67 -42.33 -8.84
C ARG A 348 9.87 -41.17 -9.43
N TYR A 349 10.22 -40.70 -10.62
CA TYR A 349 9.54 -39.57 -11.24
C TYR A 349 8.11 -39.96 -11.64
N ILE A 350 7.16 -39.11 -11.27
CA ILE A 350 5.75 -39.28 -11.62
C ILE A 350 5.35 -38.36 -12.78
N SER A 351 4.41 -38.82 -13.60
CA SER A 351 3.81 -38.05 -14.68
C SER A 351 2.92 -36.93 -14.16
N ALA A 352 2.53 -36.01 -15.06
CA ALA A 352 1.57 -34.97 -14.74
C ALA A 352 0.21 -35.52 -14.31
N ASP A 353 -0.25 -36.62 -14.93
CA ASP A 353 -1.52 -37.26 -14.59
C ASP A 353 -1.47 -37.88 -13.19
N GLU A 354 -0.38 -38.60 -12.86
CA GLU A 354 -0.18 -39.17 -11.51
C GLU A 354 -0.08 -38.08 -10.43
N LEU A 355 0.56 -36.95 -10.73
CA LEU A 355 0.61 -35.81 -9.83
C LEU A 355 -0.77 -35.15 -9.67
N GLY A 356 -1.56 -35.08 -10.75
CA GLY A 356 -2.95 -34.63 -10.72
C GLY A 356 -3.83 -35.53 -9.84
N ASP A 357 -3.70 -36.86 -9.97
CA ASP A 357 -4.40 -37.84 -9.15
C ASP A 357 -4.01 -37.72 -7.66
N LEU A 358 -2.74 -37.42 -7.37
CA LEU A 358 -2.27 -37.13 -6.02
C LEU A 358 -2.97 -35.89 -5.44
N TYR A 359 -3.08 -34.79 -6.20
CA TYR A 359 -3.82 -33.61 -5.73
C TYR A 359 -5.30 -33.89 -5.52
N GLN A 360 -5.94 -34.64 -6.42
CA GLN A 360 -7.33 -35.07 -6.25
C GLN A 360 -7.51 -35.89 -4.97
N SER A 361 -6.52 -36.69 -4.59
CA SER A 361 -6.54 -37.39 -3.31
C SER A 361 -6.50 -36.43 -2.13
N PHE A 362 -5.67 -35.38 -2.19
CA PHE A 362 -5.59 -34.40 -1.12
C PHE A 362 -6.87 -33.58 -0.96
N VAL A 363 -7.47 -33.13 -2.05
CA VAL A 363 -8.74 -32.37 -2.03
C VAL A 363 -9.89 -33.22 -1.50
N ARG A 364 -9.87 -34.53 -1.78
CA ARG A 364 -10.90 -35.45 -1.28
C ARG A 364 -10.74 -35.76 0.20
N ASP A 365 -9.50 -35.96 0.65
CA ASP A 365 -9.22 -36.53 1.97
C ASP A 365 -8.95 -35.44 3.05
N TYR A 366 -8.68 -34.19 2.64
CA TYR A 366 -8.41 -33.04 3.51
C TYR A 366 -9.17 -31.78 3.03
N PRO A 367 -9.40 -30.76 3.89
CA PRO A 367 -10.15 -29.56 3.52
C PRO A 367 -9.28 -28.57 2.69
N VAL A 368 -8.71 -29.02 1.58
CA VAL A 368 -7.92 -28.18 0.66
C VAL A 368 -8.85 -27.39 -0.26
N VAL A 369 -8.61 -26.08 -0.44
CA VAL A 369 -9.45 -25.16 -1.25
C VAL A 369 -8.72 -24.46 -2.39
#